data_AF-A0A8H7SAB5-F1
#
_entry.id   AF-A0A8H7SAB5-F1
#
_cell.length_a   1.000
_cell.length_b   1.000
_cell.length_c   1.000
_cell.angle_alpha   90.00
_cell.angle_beta   90.00
_cell.angle_gamma   90.00
#
_symmetry.space_group_name_H-M   'P 1'
#
loop_
_entity.id
_entity.type
_entity.pdbx_description
1 polymer ?
#
loop_
_entity_poly.entity_id
_entity_poly.type
_entity_poly.pdbx_seq_one_letter_code
_entity_poly.pdbx_strand_id
1 'polypeptide(L)'
;MTDRPVSGDAIEDDFYLEDTIVSDNEVESSVTVGTKRKATSDSDNDDNESEQPKQQTPSKSKKKKQQQKKKRRANDPFQSLNHVYQTDRETQFQYVQDRQRSALPNLSQVELEEQILPQEQFVNNEQFKQPEHTLDTLPNYIKFGMLHHKKLDKKPEVQQPAVIVLTHAAMRAADLSRAMKPLGKVAKLFAKHMKIQEQAEFLKKEPVHLAVGTPNRVKALIEQEHIKLDNLELVVVDTERNAKRFTAFENDAVRGDLYHLLGSYIAPRMNDKKTRLGLF
;
A
#
# COMPACT_ATOMS: atom_id res chain seq x y z
N MET A 1 -65.41 35.60 -11.09
CA MET A 1 -64.08 35.06 -11.37
C MET A 1 -63.08 36.12 -10.93
N THR A 2 -62.44 36.04 -9.76
CA THR A 2 -61.37 35.10 -9.32
C THR A 2 -59.99 35.49 -9.86
N ASP A 3 -59.25 36.23 -9.04
CA ASP A 3 -57.84 36.56 -9.25
C ASP A 3 -56.91 35.35 -9.17
N ARG A 4 -55.78 35.43 -9.87
CA ARG A 4 -54.43 35.15 -9.32
C ARG A 4 -53.36 35.64 -10.31
N PRO A 5 -52.34 36.41 -9.85
CA PRO A 5 -51.17 36.70 -10.66
C PRO A 5 -50.24 35.48 -10.77
N VAL A 6 -49.41 35.45 -11.80
CA VAL A 6 -48.31 34.47 -11.94
C VAL A 6 -47.05 35.09 -11.33
N SER A 7 -46.27 34.28 -10.60
CA SER A 7 -45.05 34.75 -9.94
C SER A 7 -43.96 35.12 -10.94
N GLY A 8 -43.25 36.20 -10.66
CA GLY A 8 -41.84 36.28 -11.03
C GLY A 8 -41.00 35.43 -10.07
N ASP A 9 -39.90 34.89 -10.56
CA ASP A 9 -38.54 35.17 -10.07
C ASP A 9 -37.55 34.34 -10.89
N ALA A 10 -36.67 35.01 -11.63
CA ALA A 10 -35.64 34.36 -12.43
C ALA A 10 -34.40 34.12 -11.57
N ILE A 11 -33.92 32.88 -11.53
CA ILE A 11 -32.73 32.49 -10.77
C ILE A 11 -31.51 32.60 -11.68
N GLU A 12 -30.83 33.74 -11.64
CA GLU A 12 -29.53 33.98 -12.27
C GLU A 12 -28.55 34.56 -11.23
N ASP A 13 -28.02 33.70 -10.36
CA ASP A 13 -26.88 33.99 -9.48
C ASP A 13 -25.63 33.24 -9.99
N ASP A 14 -24.95 33.83 -10.98
CA ASP A 14 -23.63 33.39 -11.43
C ASP A 14 -22.59 33.74 -10.37
N PHE A 15 -22.18 32.77 -9.55
CA PHE A 15 -21.14 32.98 -8.53
C PHE A 15 -19.96 32.02 -8.68
N TYR A 16 -19.11 32.33 -9.66
CA TYR A 16 -17.78 31.73 -9.82
C TYR A 16 -16.86 32.17 -8.66
N LEU A 17 -16.38 31.19 -7.88
CA LEU A 17 -15.29 31.38 -6.93
C LEU A 17 -14.01 30.72 -7.45
N GLU A 18 -13.18 31.52 -8.13
CA GLU A 18 -11.77 31.20 -8.36
C GLU A 18 -10.94 31.74 -7.19
N ASP A 19 -10.50 30.85 -6.29
CA ASP A 19 -9.57 31.22 -5.22
C ASP A 19 -8.22 31.63 -5.84
N THR A 20 -7.94 32.93 -5.81
CA THR A 20 -6.77 33.53 -6.47
C THR A 20 -5.50 33.26 -5.67
N ILE A 21 -4.42 32.93 -6.36
CA ILE A 21 -3.11 32.73 -5.74
C ILE A 21 -2.57 34.08 -5.26
N VAL A 22 -2.27 34.20 -3.96
CA VAL A 22 -1.48 35.31 -3.41
C VAL A 22 -0.14 34.77 -2.94
N SER A 23 0.93 35.26 -3.56
CA SER A 23 2.31 35.07 -3.11
C SER A 23 2.88 36.42 -2.70
N ASP A 24 3.16 36.59 -1.41
CA ASP A 24 4.00 37.69 -0.93
C ASP A 24 5.19 37.13 -0.14
N ASN A 25 6.36 37.73 -0.36
CA ASN A 25 7.65 37.21 0.05
C ASN A 25 8.61 38.38 0.27
N GLU A 26 8.46 39.06 1.41
CA GLU A 26 9.39 40.12 1.82
C GLU A 26 10.10 39.79 3.13
N VAL A 27 11.37 40.19 3.16
CA VAL A 27 12.27 40.17 4.32
C VAL A 27 12.37 41.59 4.86
N GLU A 28 12.46 41.76 6.18
CA GLU A 28 13.48 42.65 6.74
C GLU A 28 13.75 42.42 8.24
N SER A 29 14.68 43.22 8.79
CA SER A 29 15.34 42.98 10.08
C SER A 29 15.53 44.26 10.90
N SER A 30 15.31 44.19 12.21
CA SER A 30 15.77 45.18 13.20
C SER A 30 16.05 44.48 14.56
N VAL A 31 17.01 44.78 15.45
CA VAL A 31 18.04 45.83 15.64
C VAL A 31 17.87 46.67 16.95
N THR A 32 18.22 46.03 18.07
CA THR A 32 19.04 46.55 19.21
C THR A 32 18.50 47.51 20.31
N VAL A 33 19.17 47.40 21.49
CA VAL A 33 19.20 48.29 22.70
C VAL A 33 17.94 48.26 23.59
N GLY A 34 17.96 48.09 24.93
CA GLY A 34 19.03 47.91 25.94
C GLY A 34 18.42 47.83 27.39
N THR A 35 18.98 48.21 28.55
CA THR A 35 20.30 48.73 28.99
C THR A 35 20.42 48.73 30.56
N LYS A 36 21.41 48.01 31.16
CA LYS A 36 21.94 48.12 32.58
C LYS A 36 20.99 47.67 33.74
N ARG A 37 21.40 47.25 34.97
CA ARG A 37 22.65 46.82 35.71
C ARG A 37 22.16 46.01 36.97
N LYS A 38 22.91 45.50 37.97
CA LYS A 38 24.27 45.70 38.54
C LYS A 38 24.84 44.38 39.15
N ALA A 39 26.17 44.36 39.27
CA ALA A 39 27.14 43.57 40.06
C ALA A 39 26.80 43.24 41.57
N THR A 40 27.56 42.41 42.32
CA THR A 40 29.04 42.21 42.32
C THR A 40 29.58 40.82 42.69
N SER A 41 30.81 40.55 42.21
CA SER A 41 31.95 39.86 42.86
C SER A 41 31.83 38.41 43.36
N ASP A 42 32.77 37.49 43.10
CA ASP A 42 34.01 37.40 42.27
C ASP A 42 34.26 35.86 42.03
N SER A 43 35.30 35.31 41.39
CA SER A 43 36.61 35.77 40.89
C SER A 43 37.07 34.96 39.65
N ASP A 44 38.29 35.20 39.16
CA ASP A 44 38.85 34.63 37.92
C ASP A 44 39.42 33.20 38.05
N ASN A 45 39.30 32.39 37.00
CA ASN A 45 40.40 32.24 36.03
C ASN A 45 39.97 31.58 34.71
N ASP A 46 40.81 31.79 33.69
CA ASP A 46 40.60 31.37 32.30
C ASP A 46 41.04 29.91 32.06
N ASP A 47 40.33 29.19 31.19
CA ASP A 47 40.94 28.40 30.12
C ASP A 47 39.87 27.92 29.11
N ASN A 48 40.23 27.88 27.83
CA ASN A 48 39.27 27.91 26.72
C ASN A 48 39.58 26.85 25.65
N GLU A 49 38.81 25.75 25.61
CA GLU A 49 38.95 24.74 24.55
C GLU A 49 37.60 24.29 23.96
N SER A 50 37.59 24.09 22.64
CA SER A 50 36.36 24.11 21.82
C SER A 50 35.63 22.76 21.71
N GLU A 51 34.31 22.74 21.93
CA GLU A 51 33.47 21.58 21.61
C GLU A 51 33.30 21.39 20.08
N GLN A 52 33.89 20.32 19.54
CA GLN A 52 33.53 19.81 18.21
C GLN A 52 32.39 18.76 18.30
N PRO A 53 31.47 18.71 17.31
CA PRO A 53 30.31 17.82 17.35
C PRO A 53 30.70 16.34 17.20
N LYS A 54 30.49 15.57 18.28
CA LYS A 54 30.80 14.12 18.35
C LYS A 54 29.95 13.30 17.37
N GLN A 55 30.55 12.88 16.26
CA GLN A 55 29.93 11.97 15.29
C GLN A 55 29.56 10.63 15.95
N GLN A 56 28.27 10.30 16.01
CA GLN A 56 27.80 9.04 16.60
C GLN A 56 28.15 7.83 15.73
N THR A 57 29.25 7.14 16.05
CA THR A 57 29.62 5.91 15.34
C THR A 57 28.54 4.82 15.53
N PRO A 58 28.09 4.12 14.48
CA PRO A 58 27.02 3.14 14.60
C PRO A 58 27.48 1.92 15.40
N SER A 59 26.67 1.52 16.39
CA SER A 59 26.98 0.47 17.36
C SER A 59 27.35 -0.88 16.71
N LYS A 60 28.15 -1.68 17.43
CA LYS A 60 28.63 -3.00 16.97
C LYS A 60 27.47 -3.93 16.53
N SER A 61 26.31 -3.83 17.16
CA SER A 61 25.09 -4.56 16.78
C SER A 61 24.49 -4.07 15.44
N LYS A 62 24.36 -2.74 15.23
CA LYS A 62 23.93 -2.17 13.94
C LYS A 62 24.89 -2.56 12.80
N LYS A 63 26.21 -2.53 13.03
CA LYS A 63 27.21 -2.97 12.04
C LYS A 63 27.07 -4.46 11.67
N LYS A 64 26.92 -5.37 12.65
CA LYS A 64 26.66 -6.80 12.38
C LYS A 64 25.37 -7.02 11.57
N LYS A 65 24.25 -6.36 11.94
CA LYS A 65 22.97 -6.49 11.22
C LYS A 65 23.04 -5.98 9.78
N GLN A 66 23.80 -4.91 9.51
CA GLN A 66 24.07 -4.44 8.14
C GLN A 66 24.93 -5.43 7.34
N GLN A 67 25.98 -6.01 7.91
CA GLN A 67 26.81 -7.00 7.23
C GLN A 67 26.02 -8.26 6.87
N GLN A 68 25.14 -8.75 7.75
CA GLN A 68 24.22 -9.85 7.43
C GLN A 68 23.24 -9.49 6.30
N LYS A 69 22.61 -8.30 6.32
CA LYS A 69 21.75 -7.85 5.21
C LYS A 69 22.51 -7.72 3.89
N LYS A 70 23.79 -7.28 3.89
CA LYS A 70 24.64 -7.27 2.69
C LYS A 70 24.95 -8.68 2.18
N LYS A 71 25.33 -9.63 3.04
CA LYS A 71 25.59 -11.02 2.65
C LYS A 71 24.33 -11.71 2.09
N ARG A 72 23.16 -11.56 2.74
CA ARG A 72 21.91 -12.14 2.22
C ARG A 72 21.55 -11.62 0.83
N ARG A 73 21.81 -10.34 0.53
CA ARG A 73 21.60 -9.73 -0.79
C ARG A 73 22.58 -10.16 -1.88
N ALA A 74 23.73 -10.75 -1.52
CA ALA A 74 24.75 -11.22 -2.47
C ALA A 74 24.61 -12.72 -2.80
N ASN A 75 23.85 -13.46 -1.99
CA ASN A 75 23.48 -14.85 -2.19
C ASN A 75 21.98 -14.98 -2.52
N ASP A 76 21.39 -13.93 -3.11
CA ASP A 76 19.97 -13.85 -3.41
C ASP A 76 19.71 -14.45 -4.81
N PRO A 77 19.02 -15.60 -4.95
CA PRO A 77 18.88 -16.27 -6.23
C PRO A 77 18.06 -15.46 -7.25
N PHE A 78 17.31 -14.46 -6.79
CA PHE A 78 16.52 -13.55 -7.62
C PHE A 78 17.13 -12.15 -7.73
N GLN A 79 18.42 -11.97 -7.42
CA GLN A 79 19.09 -10.65 -7.47
C GLN A 79 19.05 -10.00 -8.86
N SER A 80 19.09 -10.81 -9.92
CA SER A 80 18.99 -10.38 -11.32
C SER A 80 17.55 -10.13 -11.81
N LEU A 81 16.53 -10.56 -11.05
CA LEU A 81 15.15 -10.51 -11.47
C LEU A 81 14.59 -9.08 -11.32
N ASN A 82 14.40 -8.40 -12.44
CA ASN A 82 13.82 -7.05 -12.47
C ASN A 82 12.28 -7.06 -12.44
N HIS A 83 11.65 -8.00 -13.15
CA HIS A 83 10.20 -8.02 -13.38
C HIS A 83 9.64 -9.43 -13.16
N VAL A 84 9.35 -9.77 -11.91
CA VAL A 84 8.79 -11.10 -11.54
C VAL A 84 7.43 -11.36 -12.22
N TYR A 85 6.64 -10.32 -12.52
CA TYR A 85 5.39 -10.47 -13.26
C TYR A 85 5.60 -10.93 -14.73
N GLN A 86 6.81 -10.85 -15.28
CA GLN A 86 7.14 -11.29 -16.65
C GLN A 86 7.73 -12.71 -16.70
N THR A 87 7.91 -13.39 -15.57
CA THR A 87 8.40 -14.78 -15.54
C THR A 87 7.26 -15.79 -15.56
N ASP A 88 7.62 -17.03 -15.86
CA ASP A 88 6.78 -18.21 -15.77
C ASP A 88 6.24 -18.48 -14.35
N ARG A 89 5.25 -19.38 -14.26
CA ARG A 89 4.56 -19.75 -13.01
C ARG A 89 5.50 -20.33 -11.94
N GLU A 90 6.48 -21.15 -12.32
CA GLU A 90 7.43 -21.78 -11.39
C GLU A 90 8.33 -20.72 -10.76
N THR A 91 8.95 -19.86 -11.58
CA THR A 91 9.78 -18.75 -11.11
C THR A 91 9.02 -17.79 -10.20
N GLN A 92 7.74 -17.49 -10.50
CA GLN A 92 6.89 -16.67 -9.63
C GLN A 92 6.62 -17.34 -8.27
N PHE A 93 6.30 -18.63 -8.27
CA PHE A 93 6.05 -19.42 -7.07
C PHE A 93 7.30 -19.52 -6.18
N GLN A 94 8.46 -19.87 -6.75
CA GLN A 94 9.73 -19.93 -6.04
C GLN A 94 10.15 -18.56 -5.46
N TYR A 95 9.97 -17.48 -6.23
CA TYR A 95 10.23 -16.12 -5.75
C TYR A 95 9.38 -15.79 -4.53
N VAL A 96 8.07 -16.04 -4.58
CA VAL A 96 7.16 -15.73 -3.47
C VAL A 96 7.52 -16.54 -2.22
N GLN A 97 7.94 -17.81 -2.35
CA GLN A 97 8.39 -18.64 -1.23
C GLN A 97 9.70 -18.18 -0.57
N ASP A 98 10.76 -17.88 -1.32
CA ASP A 98 12.01 -17.33 -0.74
C ASP A 98 11.70 -16.06 0.06
N ARG A 99 10.92 -15.17 -0.54
CA ARG A 99 10.57 -13.89 0.03
C ARG A 99 9.69 -14.06 1.28
N GLN A 100 8.79 -15.05 1.34
CA GLN A 100 8.04 -15.46 2.53
C GLN A 100 8.98 -15.89 3.67
N ARG A 101 9.88 -16.85 3.42
CA ARG A 101 10.94 -17.27 4.37
C ARG A 101 11.81 -16.11 4.83
N SER A 102 12.03 -15.10 3.98
CA SER A 102 12.81 -13.91 4.32
C SER A 102 12.05 -12.88 5.17
N ALA A 103 10.72 -12.95 5.19
CA ALA A 103 9.81 -11.98 5.82
C ALA A 103 9.27 -12.44 7.17
N LEU A 104 9.07 -13.76 7.35
CA LEU A 104 8.52 -14.37 8.56
C LEU A 104 9.57 -15.23 9.31
N PRO A 105 10.72 -14.67 9.74
CA PRO A 105 11.84 -15.44 10.32
C PRO A 105 11.58 -16.01 11.73
N ASN A 106 10.39 -15.79 12.27
CA ASN A 106 9.98 -16.27 13.60
C ASN A 106 9.05 -17.49 13.53
N LEU A 107 8.52 -17.84 12.35
CA LEU A 107 7.74 -19.06 12.16
C LEU A 107 8.66 -20.28 12.15
N SER A 108 8.17 -21.38 12.71
CA SER A 108 8.79 -22.69 12.59
C SER A 108 8.72 -23.20 11.14
N GLN A 109 9.47 -24.26 10.84
CA GLN A 109 9.39 -24.91 9.53
C GLN A 109 7.99 -25.46 9.23
N VAL A 110 7.28 -26.00 10.23
CA VAL A 110 5.93 -26.57 10.08
C VAL A 110 4.92 -25.47 9.74
N GLU A 111 4.92 -24.35 10.48
CA GLU A 111 4.03 -23.21 10.18
C GLU A 111 4.30 -22.59 8.80
N LEU A 112 5.55 -22.64 8.30
CA LEU A 112 5.89 -22.21 6.94
C LEU A 112 5.40 -23.21 5.88
N GLU A 113 5.41 -24.50 6.17
CA GLU A 113 4.92 -25.57 5.28
C GLU A 113 3.39 -25.57 5.19
N GLU A 114 2.68 -25.32 6.30
CA GLU A 114 1.22 -25.11 6.34
C GLU A 114 0.78 -23.85 5.56
N GLN A 115 1.65 -22.83 5.48
CA GLN A 115 1.39 -21.56 4.79
C GLN A 115 1.94 -21.51 3.35
N ILE A 116 2.26 -22.66 2.75
CA ILE A 116 2.66 -22.73 1.33
C ILE A 116 1.46 -22.38 0.45
N LEU A 117 1.67 -21.41 -0.45
CA LEU A 117 0.73 -21.05 -1.50
C LEU A 117 0.83 -22.05 -2.66
N PRO A 118 -0.22 -22.81 -3.03
CA PRO A 118 -0.13 -23.83 -4.06
C PRO A 118 0.09 -23.19 -5.43
N GLN A 119 1.18 -23.60 -6.10
CA GLN A 119 1.65 -23.11 -7.40
C GLN A 119 0.53 -22.99 -8.44
N GLU A 120 -0.35 -23.98 -8.53
CA GLU A 120 -1.37 -24.04 -9.59
C GLU A 120 -2.52 -23.05 -9.43
N GLN A 121 -2.59 -22.33 -8.29
CA GLN A 121 -3.47 -21.18 -8.12
C GLN A 121 -2.81 -19.84 -8.47
N PHE A 122 -1.55 -19.82 -8.87
CA PHE A 122 -0.95 -18.63 -9.47
C PHE A 122 -1.57 -18.35 -10.85
N VAL A 123 -1.67 -17.07 -11.21
CA VAL A 123 -1.98 -16.66 -12.57
C VAL A 123 -0.77 -16.98 -13.45
N ASN A 124 -0.97 -17.64 -14.61
CA ASN A 124 0.12 -17.82 -15.56
C ASN A 124 0.22 -16.54 -16.40
N ASN A 125 1.23 -15.71 -16.12
CA ASN A 125 1.42 -14.45 -16.82
C ASN A 125 2.03 -14.60 -18.22
N GLU A 126 2.63 -15.74 -18.58
CA GLU A 126 3.13 -16.03 -19.93
C GLU A 126 1.98 -16.02 -20.96
N GLN A 127 0.76 -16.34 -20.50
CA GLN A 127 -0.46 -16.29 -21.31
C GLN A 127 -1.10 -14.89 -21.37
N PHE A 128 -0.57 -13.89 -20.64
CA PHE A 128 -1.10 -12.52 -20.64
C PHE A 128 -0.51 -11.69 -21.79
N LYS A 129 -1.35 -11.42 -22.80
CA LYS A 129 -0.94 -10.77 -24.06
C LYS A 129 -0.62 -9.27 -23.97
N GLN A 130 -0.56 -8.71 -22.76
CA GLN A 130 -0.20 -7.30 -22.51
C GLN A 130 0.89 -7.26 -21.41
N PRO A 131 2.12 -7.72 -21.69
CA PRO A 131 3.17 -7.95 -20.69
C PRO A 131 3.83 -6.65 -20.14
N GLU A 132 3.12 -5.53 -20.20
CA GLU A 132 3.51 -4.25 -19.65
C GLU A 132 2.78 -4.00 -18.32
N HIS A 133 3.54 -3.79 -17.25
CA HIS A 133 3.01 -3.36 -15.96
C HIS A 133 2.73 -1.84 -15.98
N THR A 134 1.52 -1.47 -16.39
CA THR A 134 1.02 -0.08 -16.40
C THR A 134 -0.33 0.00 -15.70
N LEU A 135 -0.80 1.23 -15.42
CA LEU A 135 -2.14 1.41 -14.85
C LEU A 135 -3.23 1.01 -15.85
N ASP A 136 -3.01 1.17 -17.15
CA ASP A 136 -4.01 0.93 -18.19
C ASP A 136 -4.18 -0.56 -18.56
N THR A 137 -3.17 -1.40 -18.32
CA THR A 137 -3.27 -2.87 -18.51
C THR A 137 -3.89 -3.59 -17.30
N LEU A 138 -3.90 -2.98 -16.11
CA LEU A 138 -4.44 -3.57 -14.88
C LEU A 138 -5.90 -4.06 -14.99
N PRO A 139 -6.86 -3.32 -15.58
CA PRO A 139 -8.23 -3.81 -15.78
C PRO A 139 -8.31 -5.09 -16.62
N ASN A 140 -7.41 -5.23 -17.59
CA ASN A 140 -7.33 -6.42 -18.44
C ASN A 140 -6.64 -7.58 -17.69
N TYR A 141 -5.61 -7.30 -16.89
CA TYR A 141 -4.96 -8.29 -16.04
C TYR A 141 -5.94 -8.90 -15.01
N ILE A 142 -6.78 -8.08 -14.37
CA ILE A 142 -7.82 -8.56 -13.44
C ILE A 142 -8.82 -9.48 -14.15
N LYS A 143 -9.32 -9.08 -15.33
CA LYS A 143 -10.24 -9.90 -16.15
C LYS A 143 -9.61 -11.22 -16.62
N PHE A 144 -8.29 -11.26 -16.77
CA PHE A 144 -7.50 -12.42 -17.16
C PHE A 144 -7.14 -13.35 -15.98
N GLY A 145 -6.86 -12.79 -14.80
CA GLY A 145 -6.56 -13.56 -13.60
C GLY A 145 -7.80 -14.26 -13.02
N MET A 146 -8.97 -13.63 -13.10
CA MET A 146 -10.26 -14.22 -12.70
C MET A 146 -10.67 -15.37 -13.64
N LEU A 147 -11.22 -16.43 -13.06
CA LEU A 147 -11.84 -17.53 -13.82
C LEU A 147 -13.22 -17.14 -14.36
N HIS A 148 -13.93 -16.28 -13.63
CA HIS A 148 -15.32 -15.91 -13.86
C HIS A 148 -15.50 -14.39 -13.92
N HIS A 149 -14.66 -13.66 -14.68
CA HIS A 149 -14.68 -12.18 -14.71
C HIS A 149 -16.07 -11.53 -14.92
N LYS A 150 -17.01 -12.22 -15.60
CA LYS A 150 -18.43 -11.80 -15.75
C LYS A 150 -19.20 -11.66 -14.43
N LYS A 151 -18.62 -12.11 -13.32
CA LYS A 151 -19.06 -11.86 -11.95
C LYS A 151 -19.04 -10.38 -11.59
N LEU A 152 -18.09 -9.62 -12.15
CA LEU A 152 -17.98 -8.17 -11.95
C LEU A 152 -19.20 -7.40 -12.50
N ASP A 153 -19.86 -7.95 -13.52
CA ASP A 153 -21.06 -7.38 -14.15
C ASP A 153 -22.34 -7.61 -13.30
N LYS A 154 -22.29 -8.47 -12.28
CA LYS A 154 -23.41 -8.76 -11.37
C LYS A 154 -23.42 -7.78 -10.18
N LYS A 155 -24.54 -7.70 -9.46
CA LYS A 155 -24.57 -6.96 -8.18
C LYS A 155 -23.61 -7.60 -7.17
N PRO A 156 -22.66 -6.85 -6.57
CA PRO A 156 -21.78 -7.35 -5.52
C PRO A 156 -22.51 -7.58 -4.19
N GLU A 157 -21.87 -8.35 -3.30
CA GLU A 157 -22.29 -8.52 -1.91
C GLU A 157 -21.57 -7.56 -0.95
N VAL A 158 -22.21 -7.27 0.17
CA VAL A 158 -21.74 -6.36 1.23
C VAL A 158 -20.55 -7.00 1.96
N GLN A 159 -19.48 -6.23 2.20
CA GLN A 159 -18.21 -6.68 2.79
C GLN A 159 -17.49 -7.85 2.05
N GLN A 160 -17.91 -8.21 0.82
CA GLN A 160 -17.45 -9.41 0.10
C GLN A 160 -16.84 -9.12 -1.29
N PRO A 161 -15.61 -8.56 -1.35
CA PRO A 161 -14.92 -8.29 -2.61
C PRO A 161 -14.55 -9.58 -3.35
N ALA A 162 -14.76 -9.59 -4.67
CA ALA A 162 -14.31 -10.64 -5.56
C ALA A 162 -12.82 -10.50 -5.97
N VAL A 163 -12.28 -9.28 -5.91
CA VAL A 163 -10.89 -8.95 -6.24
C VAL A 163 -10.27 -8.02 -5.20
N ILE A 164 -9.08 -8.37 -4.70
CA ILE A 164 -8.26 -7.51 -3.82
C ILE A 164 -6.90 -7.27 -4.46
N VAL A 165 -6.53 -6.00 -4.68
CA VAL A 165 -5.18 -5.61 -5.11
C VAL A 165 -4.38 -5.07 -3.92
N LEU A 166 -3.21 -5.64 -3.69
CA LEU A 166 -2.31 -5.34 -2.58
C LEU A 166 -1.07 -4.61 -3.09
N THR A 167 -0.74 -3.46 -2.52
CA THR A 167 0.44 -2.66 -2.91
C THR A 167 1.24 -2.14 -1.71
N HIS A 168 2.47 -1.73 -1.97
CA HIS A 168 3.45 -1.31 -0.99
C HIS A 168 3.22 0.10 -0.40
N ALA A 169 2.33 0.93 -0.97
CA ALA A 169 2.12 2.32 -0.55
C ALA A 169 0.69 2.83 -0.80
N ALA A 170 0.22 3.72 0.08
CA ALA A 170 -1.10 4.36 -0.01
C ALA A 170 -1.30 5.28 -1.23
N MET A 171 -0.21 5.84 -1.79
CA MET A 171 -0.29 6.63 -3.04
C MET A 171 -0.58 5.71 -4.22
N ARG A 172 0.27 4.69 -4.44
CA ARG A 172 0.07 3.66 -5.47
C ARG A 172 -1.30 2.97 -5.32
N ALA A 173 -1.78 2.73 -4.10
CA ALA A 173 -3.12 2.21 -3.86
C ALA A 173 -4.23 3.14 -4.37
N ALA A 174 -4.07 4.47 -4.25
CA ALA A 174 -5.00 5.44 -4.83
C ALA A 174 -4.91 5.46 -6.37
N ASP A 175 -3.73 5.25 -6.95
CA ASP A 175 -3.51 5.24 -8.40
C ASP A 175 -4.14 4.00 -9.06
N LEU A 176 -3.85 2.81 -8.52
CA LEU A 176 -4.52 1.55 -8.85
C LEU A 176 -6.06 1.64 -8.66
N SER A 177 -6.53 2.34 -7.62
CA SER A 177 -7.97 2.60 -7.42
C SER A 177 -8.61 3.50 -8.49
N ARG A 178 -7.83 4.36 -9.19
CA ARG A 178 -8.34 5.13 -10.35
C ARG A 178 -8.33 4.24 -11.60
N ALA A 179 -7.25 3.50 -11.81
CA ALA A 179 -7.10 2.56 -12.93
C ALA A 179 -8.21 1.52 -13.00
N MET A 180 -8.65 0.99 -11.85
CA MET A 180 -9.70 -0.03 -11.77
C MET A 180 -11.14 0.50 -11.95
N LYS A 181 -11.37 1.82 -12.07
CA LYS A 181 -12.72 2.39 -12.26
C LYS A 181 -13.53 1.78 -13.43
N PRO A 182 -12.95 1.41 -14.59
CA PRO A 182 -13.69 0.78 -15.70
C PRO A 182 -14.23 -0.63 -15.37
N LEU A 183 -13.83 -1.20 -14.23
CA LEU A 183 -14.39 -2.46 -13.70
C LEU A 183 -15.49 -2.25 -12.64
N GLY A 184 -15.74 -1.00 -12.21
CA GLY A 184 -16.77 -0.65 -11.23
C GLY A 184 -16.25 0.13 -10.01
N LYS A 185 -17.04 0.12 -8.93
CA LYS A 185 -16.76 0.83 -7.68
C LYS A 185 -15.70 0.09 -6.85
N VAL A 186 -14.73 0.83 -6.32
CA VAL A 186 -13.52 0.30 -5.66
C VAL A 186 -13.44 0.75 -4.20
N ALA A 187 -13.33 -0.20 -3.27
CA ALA A 187 -13.00 0.05 -1.87
C ALA A 187 -11.52 0.44 -1.69
N LYS A 188 -11.25 1.53 -0.96
CA LYS A 188 -9.90 2.05 -0.70
C LYS A 188 -9.44 1.66 0.70
N LEU A 189 -8.63 0.62 0.80
CA LEU A 189 -8.25 -0.07 2.03
C LEU A 189 -6.83 0.29 2.49
N PHE A 190 -6.57 1.57 2.73
CA PHE A 190 -5.26 2.06 3.17
C PHE A 190 -5.35 3.24 4.14
N ALA A 191 -4.30 3.42 4.94
CA ALA A 191 -4.22 4.42 6.01
C ALA A 191 -3.68 5.78 5.50
N LYS A 192 -4.51 6.56 4.78
CA LYS A 192 -4.16 7.95 4.40
C LYS A 192 -5.20 8.99 4.82
N HIS A 193 -6.46 8.80 4.38
CA HIS A 193 -7.55 9.76 4.59
C HIS A 193 -8.83 9.12 5.17
N MET A 194 -8.73 7.89 5.67
CA MET A 194 -9.88 7.15 6.19
C MET A 194 -9.44 6.21 7.33
N LYS A 195 -10.11 6.30 8.48
CA LYS A 195 -9.92 5.42 9.63
C LYS A 195 -10.47 4.02 9.31
N ILE A 196 -10.08 3.02 10.11
CA ILE A 196 -10.52 1.64 9.88
C ILE A 196 -12.03 1.45 10.11
N GLN A 197 -12.62 2.19 11.06
CA GLN A 197 -14.06 2.17 11.32
C GLN A 197 -14.87 2.88 10.22
N GLU A 198 -14.35 3.97 9.65
CA GLU A 198 -14.94 4.63 8.47
C GLU A 198 -14.92 3.68 7.25
N GLN A 199 -13.87 2.88 7.08
CA GLN A 199 -13.83 1.79 6.08
C GLN A 199 -14.81 0.66 6.39
N ALA A 200 -14.98 0.28 7.66
CA ALA A 200 -15.94 -0.73 8.08
C ALA A 200 -17.39 -0.29 7.78
N GLU A 201 -17.74 0.96 8.07
CA GLU A 201 -19.02 1.55 7.71
C GLU A 201 -19.23 1.61 6.20
N PHE A 202 -18.23 2.04 5.44
CA PHE A 202 -18.29 2.03 3.98
C PHE A 202 -18.58 0.60 3.48
N LEU A 203 -17.79 -0.39 3.88
CA LEU A 203 -17.93 -1.78 3.43
C LEU A 203 -19.28 -2.41 3.81
N LYS A 204 -19.91 -1.97 4.91
CA LYS A 204 -21.26 -2.37 5.35
C LYS A 204 -22.39 -1.70 4.56
N LYS A 205 -22.18 -0.46 4.09
CA LYS A 205 -23.18 0.33 3.34
C LYS A 205 -23.08 0.12 1.83
N GLU A 206 -21.88 -0.16 1.32
CA GLU A 206 -21.52 -0.07 -0.09
C GLU A 206 -20.97 -1.41 -0.59
N PRO A 207 -21.80 -2.26 -1.23
CA PRO A 207 -21.33 -3.51 -1.80
C PRO A 207 -20.42 -3.24 -3.01
N VAL A 208 -19.25 -3.88 -3.05
CA VAL A 208 -18.23 -3.69 -4.09
C VAL A 208 -17.54 -5.01 -4.41
N HIS A 209 -17.30 -5.29 -5.69
CA HIS A 209 -16.46 -6.44 -6.10
C HIS A 209 -14.98 -6.18 -5.91
N LEU A 210 -14.57 -4.91 -5.88
CA LEU A 210 -13.18 -4.50 -6.06
C LEU A 210 -12.68 -3.78 -4.81
N ALA A 211 -11.50 -4.16 -4.34
CA ALA A 211 -10.80 -3.46 -3.28
C ALA A 211 -9.31 -3.30 -3.61
N VAL A 212 -8.72 -2.20 -3.16
CA VAL A 212 -7.29 -1.89 -3.33
C VAL A 212 -6.73 -1.36 -2.01
N GLY A 213 -5.61 -1.91 -1.55
CA GLY A 213 -5.11 -1.57 -0.23
C GLY A 213 -3.63 -1.85 0.03
N THR A 214 -3.20 -1.44 1.21
CA THR A 214 -1.92 -1.82 1.81
C THR A 214 -2.13 -3.06 2.68
N PRO A 215 -1.27 -4.10 2.63
CA PRO A 215 -1.47 -5.38 3.33
C PRO A 215 -1.91 -5.25 4.79
N ASN A 216 -1.23 -4.40 5.58
CA ASN A 216 -1.58 -4.09 6.97
C ASN A 216 -3.06 -3.77 7.19
N ARG A 217 -3.63 -2.87 6.37
CA ARG A 217 -5.03 -2.41 6.53
C ARG A 217 -6.04 -3.42 6.00
N VAL A 218 -5.70 -4.15 4.93
CA VAL A 218 -6.57 -5.24 4.43
C VAL A 218 -6.62 -6.37 5.44
N LYS A 219 -5.48 -6.78 5.99
CA LYS A 219 -5.38 -7.79 7.05
C LYS A 219 -6.20 -7.39 8.28
N ALA A 220 -6.01 -6.17 8.79
CA ALA A 220 -6.77 -5.66 9.94
C ALA A 220 -8.29 -5.60 9.72
N LEU A 221 -8.77 -5.43 8.49
CA LEU A 221 -10.20 -5.46 8.17
C LEU A 221 -10.75 -6.89 8.06
N ILE A 222 -9.92 -7.87 7.70
CA ILE A 222 -10.27 -9.30 7.75
C ILE A 222 -10.28 -9.79 9.20
N GLU A 223 -9.24 -9.43 9.98
CA GLU A 223 -9.09 -9.71 11.42
C GLU A 223 -10.24 -9.13 12.28
N GLN A 224 -10.91 -8.07 11.80
CA GLN A 224 -12.07 -7.44 12.46
C GLN A 224 -13.42 -7.86 11.84
N GLU A 225 -13.43 -8.87 10.97
CA GLU A 225 -14.63 -9.37 10.25
C GLU A 225 -15.37 -8.31 9.40
N HIS A 226 -14.70 -7.21 9.08
CA HIS A 226 -15.21 -6.12 8.23
C HIS A 226 -15.03 -6.41 6.74
N ILE A 227 -14.22 -7.43 6.39
CA ILE A 227 -14.13 -8.04 5.07
C ILE A 227 -14.32 -9.54 5.23
N LYS A 228 -15.28 -10.10 4.52
CA LYS A 228 -15.51 -11.53 4.40
C LYS A 228 -14.93 -12.03 3.09
N LEU A 229 -14.20 -13.14 3.15
CA LEU A 229 -13.44 -13.63 2.00
C LEU A 229 -14.23 -14.58 1.11
N ASP A 230 -15.43 -15.02 1.49
CA ASP A 230 -16.25 -16.04 0.81
C ASP A 230 -16.28 -15.87 -0.71
N ASN A 231 -16.58 -14.66 -1.18
CA ASN A 231 -16.68 -14.26 -2.59
C ASN A 231 -15.32 -14.01 -3.31
N LEU A 232 -14.20 -13.96 -2.59
CA LEU A 232 -12.88 -13.59 -3.13
C LEU A 232 -12.35 -14.64 -4.10
N GLU A 233 -12.06 -14.21 -5.33
CA GLU A 233 -11.64 -15.05 -6.44
C GLU A 233 -10.20 -14.75 -6.90
N LEU A 234 -9.76 -13.49 -6.80
CA LEU A 234 -8.42 -13.07 -7.20
C LEU A 234 -7.80 -12.11 -6.17
N VAL A 235 -6.61 -12.46 -5.69
CA VAL A 235 -5.68 -11.50 -5.08
C VAL A 235 -4.64 -11.13 -6.12
N VAL A 236 -4.35 -9.84 -6.28
CA VAL A 236 -3.23 -9.34 -7.09
C VAL A 236 -2.23 -8.65 -6.18
N VAL A 237 -0.94 -8.96 -6.30
CA VAL A 237 0.13 -8.20 -5.63
C VAL A 237 0.84 -7.33 -6.66
N ASP A 238 0.79 -6.03 -6.43
CA ASP A 238 1.41 -4.97 -7.22
C ASP A 238 2.94 -5.03 -7.07
N THR A 239 3.65 -5.28 -8.18
CA THR A 239 5.11 -5.44 -8.24
C THR A 239 5.83 -4.11 -8.50
N GLU A 240 5.10 -2.99 -8.48
CA GLU A 240 5.67 -1.64 -8.57
C GLU A 240 6.83 -1.44 -7.59
N ARG A 241 7.94 -0.89 -8.12
CA ARG A 241 9.16 -0.70 -7.35
C ARG A 241 9.20 0.71 -6.78
N ASN A 242 9.21 0.81 -5.45
CA ASN A 242 9.40 2.09 -4.78
C ASN A 242 10.78 2.70 -5.08
N ALA A 243 11.03 3.94 -4.64
CA ALA A 243 12.30 4.65 -4.86
C ALA A 243 13.56 3.92 -4.34
N LYS A 244 13.44 2.91 -3.47
CA LYS A 244 14.53 2.04 -3.00
C LYS A 244 14.64 0.73 -3.79
N ARG A 245 13.95 0.65 -4.94
CA ARG A 245 13.77 -0.49 -5.86
C ARG A 245 13.10 -1.73 -5.26
N PHE A 246 12.40 -1.60 -4.13
CA PHE A 246 11.68 -2.70 -3.50
C PHE A 246 10.22 -2.80 -3.96
N THR A 247 9.78 -4.03 -4.22
CA THR A 247 8.38 -4.44 -4.40
C THR A 247 7.63 -4.58 -3.06
N ALA A 248 6.32 -4.88 -3.10
CA ALA A 248 5.55 -5.21 -1.89
C ALA A 248 6.09 -6.43 -1.12
N PHE A 249 6.70 -7.39 -1.81
CA PHE A 249 7.31 -8.60 -1.24
C PHE A 249 8.60 -8.32 -0.44
N GLU A 250 9.31 -7.24 -0.76
CA GLU A 250 10.64 -6.93 -0.18
C GLU A 250 10.63 -5.73 0.78
N ASN A 251 9.63 -4.87 0.70
CA ASN A 251 9.53 -3.67 1.53
C ASN A 251 9.24 -4.04 3.00
N ASP A 252 10.25 -3.91 3.88
CA ASP A 252 10.18 -4.24 5.32
C ASP A 252 8.96 -3.62 6.04
N ALA A 253 8.42 -2.50 5.55
CA ALA A 253 7.27 -1.82 6.16
C ALA A 253 5.89 -2.46 5.85
N VAL A 254 5.81 -3.41 4.92
CA VAL A 254 4.56 -4.08 4.52
C VAL A 254 4.66 -5.59 4.35
N ARG A 255 5.85 -6.12 4.09
CA ARG A 255 6.03 -7.53 3.70
C ARG A 255 5.63 -8.53 4.78
N GLY A 256 5.80 -8.19 6.07
CA GLY A 256 5.35 -9.03 7.18
C GLY A 256 3.83 -9.25 7.15
N ASP A 257 3.06 -8.16 7.05
CA ASP A 257 1.60 -8.22 6.91
C ASP A 257 1.15 -8.83 5.58
N LEU A 258 1.91 -8.65 4.49
CA LEU A 258 1.64 -9.31 3.20
C LEU A 258 1.73 -10.83 3.33
N TYR A 259 2.80 -11.35 3.91
CA TYR A 259 2.98 -12.80 4.04
C TYR A 259 2.08 -13.42 5.10
N HIS A 260 1.77 -12.70 6.18
CA HIS A 260 0.74 -13.14 7.13
C HIS A 260 -0.66 -13.12 6.52
N LEU A 261 -1.00 -12.13 5.67
CA LEU A 261 -2.26 -12.12 4.94
C LEU A 261 -2.33 -13.30 3.96
N LEU A 262 -1.30 -13.48 3.15
CA LEU A 262 -1.23 -14.55 2.15
C LEU A 262 -1.27 -15.93 2.81
N GLY A 263 -0.40 -16.19 3.79
CA GLY A 263 -0.31 -17.48 4.49
C GLY A 263 -1.56 -17.83 5.29
N SER A 264 -2.00 -16.96 6.20
CA SER A 264 -3.07 -17.31 7.14
C SER A 264 -4.48 -17.23 6.55
N TYR A 265 -4.72 -16.40 5.52
CA TYR A 265 -6.08 -16.13 5.01
C TYR A 265 -6.30 -16.49 3.54
N ILE A 266 -5.25 -16.49 2.72
CA ILE A 266 -5.37 -16.77 1.27
C ILE A 266 -4.92 -18.20 0.93
N ALA A 267 -3.88 -18.75 1.57
CA ALA A 267 -3.40 -20.11 1.33
C ALA A 267 -4.52 -21.18 1.50
N PRO A 268 -5.38 -21.14 2.56
CA PRO A 268 -6.49 -22.09 2.68
C PRO A 268 -7.47 -21.99 1.50
N ARG A 269 -7.74 -20.77 1.01
CA ARG A 269 -8.62 -20.54 -0.14
C ARG A 269 -8.00 -20.94 -1.47
N MET A 270 -6.68 -20.87 -1.60
CA MET A 270 -5.95 -21.40 -2.74
C MET A 270 -5.93 -22.93 -2.72
N ASN A 271 -5.74 -23.56 -1.56
CA ASN A 271 -5.85 -25.02 -1.41
C ASN A 271 -7.25 -25.54 -1.78
N ASP A 272 -8.30 -24.81 -1.37
CA ASP A 272 -9.69 -25.02 -1.78
C ASP A 272 -9.99 -24.68 -3.26
N LYS A 273 -9.03 -24.13 -4.01
CA LYS A 273 -9.18 -23.63 -5.40
C LYS A 273 -10.25 -22.54 -5.57
N LYS A 274 -10.58 -21.82 -4.48
CA LYS A 274 -11.56 -20.72 -4.43
C LYS A 274 -10.95 -19.36 -4.79
N THR A 275 -9.63 -19.21 -4.64
CA THR A 275 -8.92 -17.94 -4.88
C THR A 275 -7.61 -18.18 -5.62
N ARG A 276 -7.27 -17.28 -6.54
CA ARG A 276 -5.99 -17.25 -7.27
C ARG A 276 -5.10 -16.10 -6.83
N LEU A 277 -3.79 -16.22 -7.07
CA LEU A 277 -2.80 -15.17 -6.82
C LEU A 277 -2.19 -14.70 -8.15
N GLY A 278 -2.41 -13.43 -8.50
CA GLY A 278 -1.72 -12.75 -9.58
C GLY A 278 -0.55 -11.90 -9.08
N LEU A 279 0.56 -11.90 -9.81
CA LEU A 279 1.63 -10.92 -9.65
C LEU A 279 1.52 -9.95 -10.83
N PHE A 280 1.36 -8.67 -10.53
CA PHE A 280 1.26 -7.60 -11.54
C PHE A 280 2.25 -6.51 -11.17
#